data_AF-A0AA43IGN8-F1
#
_entry.id   AF-A0AA43IGN8-F1
#
_cell.length_a   1.000
_cell.length_b   1.000
_cell.length_c   1.000
_cell.angle_alpha   90.00
_cell.angle_beta   90.00
_cell.angle_gamma   90.00
#
_symmetry.space_group_name_H-M   'P 1'
#
loop_
_entity.id
_entity.type
_entity.pdbx_description
1 polymer ?
#
loop_
_entity_poly.entity_id
_entity_poly.type
_entity_poly.pdbx_seq_one_letter_code
_entity_poly.pdbx_strand_id
1 'polypeptide(L)'
;MLQYIEEARRGDRQAFEQIVRHFTPMANAVAYEKLHDYQLAEDAVQEAFTEAFLNLNKLRTVEAFPGWFKAIVTRQCYRILRRKQHPALPYDEAVQSTESSCSVADIIEKKEARRLLHESIAALTSNMRIAVQLYYFQGYSLQEIADFLGTSVPVLKKRLFDARRKLKGALPVADVLSVFNHLYEGGKGVLHIVNGDVVGDKLRQGIVQGDVLVWREVYSHGPVFLEPAEQNNRLVRAHYLEQTMGIPQKVFIQSSKEQEKILADFHKYDEVVLWFEHDLFDQTMLCYLLHWFSKQKKESTKLSLLCIGEYPGIELFRGLGQLSVEQMETLSGTWKLIGDKELELGQSLWEAYVSPNPETLQQRLTTDTSTLPFAYDAFMAHLSCFPSTYNGLGIVEQMTLEMIHAGMNSPYELFKNVGAKLHILGMGDLQYWHILRQMAQRPYPLLQTYGYNDFPGYNDPVMPFIDCELALTELGKSVWAGNEDWVQKKGIDEWYGGVHLQGSTPRWRWNFSSQTIQ
;
A
#
# COMPACT_ATOMS: atom_id res chain seq x y z
N MET A 1 1.01 2.86 30.94
CA MET A 1 0.79 4.23 31.48
C MET A 1 0.01 4.24 32.79
N LEU A 2 -1.20 3.67 32.85
CA LEU A 2 -2.03 3.65 34.08
C LEU A 2 -1.31 3.03 35.30
N GLN A 3 -0.54 1.96 35.09
CA GLN A 3 0.27 1.34 36.14
C GLN A 3 1.31 2.31 36.73
N TYR A 4 2.03 3.08 35.90
CA TYR A 4 2.99 4.07 36.39
C TYR A 4 2.32 5.21 37.16
N ILE A 5 1.11 5.62 36.77
CA ILE A 5 0.33 6.62 37.51
C ILE A 5 -0.04 6.08 38.90
N GLU A 6 -0.43 4.81 38.98
CA GLU A 6 -0.77 4.15 40.24
C GLU A 6 0.46 3.96 41.15
N GLU A 7 1.61 3.60 40.60
CA GLU A 7 2.88 3.46 41.33
C GLU A 7 3.43 4.83 41.77
N ALA A 8 3.37 5.85 40.91
CA ALA A 8 3.76 7.21 41.26
C ALA A 8 2.86 7.79 42.37
N ARG A 9 1.56 7.43 42.39
CA ARG A 9 0.65 7.77 43.49
C ARG A 9 1.10 7.20 44.84
N ARG A 10 1.79 6.06 44.83
CA ARG A 10 2.36 5.39 46.01
C ARG A 10 3.74 5.93 46.40
N GLY A 11 4.25 6.94 45.68
CA GLY A 11 5.52 7.60 45.96
C GLY A 11 6.71 7.07 45.15
N ASP A 12 6.47 6.23 44.14
CA ASP A 12 7.54 5.76 43.25
C ASP A 12 8.01 6.91 42.32
N ARG A 13 9.25 7.35 42.53
CA ARG A 13 9.88 8.41 41.75
C ARG A 13 10.21 7.99 40.32
N GLN A 14 10.58 6.73 40.10
CA GLN A 14 10.89 6.22 38.75
C GLN A 14 9.61 6.12 37.91
N ALA A 15 8.50 5.70 38.53
CA ALA A 15 7.20 5.71 37.87
C ALA A 15 6.77 7.14 37.47
N PHE A 16 7.01 8.13 38.34
CA PHE A 16 6.74 9.53 38.00
C PHE A 16 7.63 10.05 36.85
N GLU A 17 8.89 9.64 36.79
CA GLU A 17 9.77 10.00 35.68
C GLU A 17 9.23 9.49 34.33
N GLN A 18 8.66 8.27 34.30
CA GLN A 18 8.01 7.75 33.09
C GLN A 18 6.79 8.59 32.69
N ILE A 19 6.00 9.06 33.66
CA ILE A 19 4.87 9.97 33.41
C ILE A 19 5.38 11.28 32.80
N VAL A 20 6.43 11.88 33.37
CA VAL A 20 7.03 13.11 32.87
C VAL A 20 7.50 12.92 31.43
N ARG A 21 8.30 11.89 31.15
CA ARG A 21 8.79 11.59 29.79
C ARG A 21 7.65 11.43 28.79
N HIS A 22 6.59 10.72 29.17
CA HIS A 22 5.47 10.47 28.27
C HIS A 22 4.58 11.70 28.00
N PHE A 23 4.28 12.54 29.01
CA PHE A 23 3.35 13.66 28.83
C PHE A 23 4.03 14.99 28.47
N THR A 24 5.36 15.09 28.57
CA THR A 24 6.10 16.33 28.27
C THR A 24 5.84 16.83 26.85
N PRO A 25 5.95 16.01 25.78
CA PRO A 25 5.69 16.50 24.42
C PRO A 25 4.24 16.96 24.22
N MET A 26 3.26 16.25 24.78
CA MET A 26 1.85 16.66 24.75
C MET A 26 1.61 18.01 25.42
N ALA A 27 2.18 18.19 26.61
CA ALA A 27 2.05 19.41 27.40
C ALA A 27 2.72 20.60 26.72
N ASN A 28 3.93 20.40 26.17
CA ASN A 28 4.67 21.42 25.44
C ASN A 28 3.92 21.86 24.17
N ALA A 29 3.32 20.95 23.41
CA ALA A 29 2.54 21.31 22.23
C ALA A 29 1.34 22.20 22.58
N VAL A 30 0.65 21.91 23.69
CA VAL A 30 -0.49 22.73 24.16
C VAL A 30 -0.03 24.07 24.76
N ALA A 31 1.08 24.08 25.51
CA ALA A 31 1.62 25.28 26.13
C ALA A 31 2.18 26.26 25.10
N TYR A 32 2.94 25.75 24.12
CA TYR A 32 3.49 26.54 23.03
C TYR A 32 2.40 27.19 22.18
N GLU A 33 1.30 26.49 21.91
CA GLU A 33 0.16 27.07 21.17
C GLU A 33 -0.51 28.23 21.92
N LYS A 34 -0.35 28.30 23.25
CA LYS A 34 -0.93 29.38 24.08
C LYS A 34 0.03 30.54 24.30
N LEU A 35 1.33 30.25 24.41
CA LEU A 35 2.36 31.21 24.82
C LEU A 35 3.18 31.74 23.65
N HIS A 36 3.26 30.97 22.55
CA HIS A 36 4.08 31.26 21.36
C HIS A 36 5.55 31.59 21.68
N ASP A 37 6.05 31.04 22.79
CA ASP A 37 7.36 31.28 23.35
C ASP A 37 7.84 29.96 23.96
N TYR A 38 8.96 29.45 23.44
CA TYR A 38 9.45 28.12 23.81
C TYR A 38 9.87 28.05 25.27
N GLN A 39 10.60 29.06 25.75
CA GLN A 39 11.10 29.10 27.11
C GLN A 39 9.95 29.16 28.11
N LEU A 40 8.96 30.00 27.83
CA LEU A 40 7.77 30.11 28.68
C LEU A 40 6.89 28.86 28.64
N ALA A 41 6.82 28.18 27.50
CA ALA A 41 6.11 26.92 27.38
C ALA A 41 6.78 25.83 28.24
N GLU A 42 8.11 25.73 28.19
CA GLU A 42 8.86 24.78 29.01
C GLU A 42 8.69 25.09 30.51
N ASP A 43 8.82 26.35 30.90
CA ASP A 43 8.61 26.79 32.28
C ASP A 43 7.19 26.42 32.78
N ALA A 44 6.16 26.68 31.96
CA ALA A 44 4.79 26.33 32.31
C ALA A 44 4.60 24.82 32.52
N VAL A 45 5.26 24.00 31.71
CA VAL A 45 5.19 22.54 31.79
C VAL A 45 5.96 22.01 32.99
N GLN A 46 7.14 22.54 33.30
CA GLN A 46 7.88 22.19 34.50
C GLN A 46 7.09 22.54 35.77
N GLU A 47 6.48 23.73 35.82
CA GLU A 47 5.60 24.13 36.93
C GLU A 47 4.37 23.22 37.02
N ALA A 48 3.80 22.81 35.89
CA ALA A 48 2.67 21.90 35.85
C ALA A 48 3.02 20.51 36.36
N PHE A 49 4.19 19.94 36.01
CA PHE A 49 4.65 18.67 36.54
C PHE A 49 4.96 18.73 38.03
N THR A 50 5.56 19.83 38.49
CA THR A 50 5.78 20.06 39.93
C THR A 50 4.46 20.07 40.69
N GLU A 51 3.45 20.76 40.15
CA GLU A 51 2.12 20.78 40.76
C GLU A 51 1.42 19.41 40.69
N ALA A 52 1.58 18.70 39.57
CA ALA A 52 1.02 17.36 39.39
C ALA A 52 1.64 16.37 40.39
N PHE A 53 2.96 16.42 40.60
CA PHE A 53 3.67 15.58 41.57
C PHE A 53 3.11 15.78 42.99
N LEU A 54 2.92 17.03 43.40
CA LEU A 54 2.43 17.37 44.75
C LEU A 54 0.96 17.00 44.97
N ASN A 55 0.16 16.91 43.91
CA ASN A 55 -1.28 16.69 43.99
C ASN A 55 -1.73 15.35 43.40
N LEU A 56 -0.80 14.47 43.01
CA LEU A 56 -1.09 13.21 42.34
C LEU A 56 -1.98 12.29 43.19
N ASN A 57 -1.83 12.36 44.51
CA ASN A 57 -2.65 11.64 45.49
C ASN A 57 -4.12 12.10 45.56
N LYS A 58 -4.46 13.27 44.99
CA LYS A 58 -5.83 13.80 44.94
C LYS A 58 -6.61 13.32 43.71
N LEU A 59 -5.96 12.60 42.78
CA LEU A 59 -6.60 12.07 41.59
C LEU A 59 -7.56 10.93 41.97
N ARG A 60 -8.85 11.08 41.63
CA ARG A 60 -9.89 10.11 41.99
C ARG A 60 -9.77 8.80 41.23
N THR A 61 -9.42 8.88 39.95
CA THR A 61 -9.25 7.74 39.03
C THR A 61 -8.02 7.98 38.17
N VAL A 62 -7.21 6.96 37.94
CA VAL A 62 -5.93 7.07 37.20
C VAL A 62 -6.13 7.45 35.73
N GLU A 63 -7.29 7.09 35.18
CA GLU A 63 -7.73 7.40 33.82
C GLU A 63 -8.01 8.89 33.61
N ALA A 64 -8.30 9.64 34.69
CA ALA A 64 -8.55 11.07 34.58
C ALA A 64 -7.26 11.90 34.43
N PHE A 65 -6.09 11.26 34.58
CA PHE A 65 -4.81 11.94 34.61
C PHE A 65 -4.54 12.81 33.36
N PRO A 66 -4.74 12.36 32.11
CA PRO A 66 -4.42 13.18 30.93
C PRO A 66 -5.20 14.50 30.90
N GLY A 67 -6.53 14.42 31.08
CA GLY A 67 -7.41 15.60 31.11
C GLY A 67 -7.16 16.51 32.33
N TRP A 68 -6.89 15.92 33.50
CA TRP A 68 -6.52 16.65 34.70
C TRP A 68 -5.19 17.39 34.55
N PHE A 69 -4.17 16.72 34.02
CA PHE A 69 -2.85 17.29 33.80
C PHE A 69 -2.88 18.41 32.74
N LYS A 70 -3.60 18.23 31.64
CA LYS A 70 -3.84 19.28 30.64
C LYS A 70 -4.48 20.54 31.24
N ALA A 71 -5.38 20.38 32.21
CA ALA A 71 -5.98 21.51 32.92
C ALA A 71 -4.96 22.27 33.78
N ILE A 72 -4.04 21.56 34.44
CA ILE A 72 -2.91 22.15 35.18
C ILE A 72 -2.02 22.95 34.22
N VAL A 73 -1.59 22.34 33.11
CA VAL A 73 -0.75 23.00 32.08
C VAL A 73 -1.42 24.26 31.54
N THR A 74 -2.72 24.17 31.21
CA THR A 74 -3.49 25.31 30.70
C THR A 74 -3.56 26.45 31.73
N ARG A 75 -3.75 26.12 33.01
CA ARG A 75 -3.77 27.12 34.10
C ARG A 75 -2.40 27.77 34.28
N GLN A 76 -1.30 27.02 34.20
CA GLN A 76 0.05 27.59 34.28
C GLN A 76 0.34 28.55 33.12
N CYS A 77 -0.06 28.20 31.89
CA CYS A 77 0.04 29.11 30.75
C CYS A 77 -0.72 30.42 31.01
N TYR A 78 -1.95 30.36 31.51
CA TYR A 78 -2.72 31.57 31.85
C TYR A 78 -2.12 32.36 33.02
N ARG A 79 -1.38 31.72 33.92
CA ARG A 79 -0.65 32.39 35.00
C ARG A 79 0.52 33.21 34.45
N ILE A 80 1.27 32.64 33.51
CA ILE A 80 2.37 33.32 32.82
C ILE A 80 1.84 34.49 31.98
N LEU A 81 0.77 34.29 31.21
CA LEU A 81 0.13 35.37 30.43
C LEU A 81 -0.37 36.53 31.31
N ARG A 82 -0.94 36.23 32.48
CA ARG A 82 -1.35 37.25 33.45
C ARG A 82 -0.15 37.99 34.07
N ARG A 83 0.97 37.30 34.30
CA ARG A 83 2.22 37.94 34.76
C ARG A 83 2.82 38.85 33.69
N LYS A 84 2.79 38.45 32.40
CA LYS A 84 3.23 39.28 31.26
C LYS A 84 2.41 40.57 31.06
N GLN A 85 1.15 40.61 31.53
CA GLN A 85 0.31 41.82 31.50
C GLN A 85 0.75 42.89 32.53
N HIS A 86 1.64 42.56 33.48
CA HIS A 86 2.31 43.52 34.35
C HIS A 86 3.74 43.75 33.82
N PRO A 87 4.12 44.98 33.44
CA PRO A 87 5.31 45.21 32.63
C PRO A 87 6.59 45.00 33.45
N ALA A 88 7.42 44.06 33.02
CA ALA A 88 8.85 44.04 33.31
C ALA A 88 9.61 44.43 32.03
N LEU A 89 10.60 45.31 32.17
CA LEU A 89 11.36 45.96 31.10
C LEU A 89 12.25 44.96 30.32
N PRO A 90 12.56 45.21 29.03
CA PRO A 90 13.28 44.26 28.19
C PRO A 90 14.79 44.31 28.41
N TYR A 91 15.44 43.14 28.28
CA TYR A 91 16.89 42.96 28.15
C TYR A 91 17.16 42.33 26.78
N ASP A 92 17.97 43.00 25.95
CA ASP A 92 18.47 42.52 24.66
C ASP A 92 19.58 41.50 24.89
N GLU A 93 19.59 40.38 24.14
CA GLU A 93 20.84 39.83 23.61
C GLU A 93 20.63 38.80 22.50
N ALA A 94 21.66 38.74 21.65
CA ALA A 94 21.71 38.17 20.31
C ALA A 94 21.86 36.64 20.26
N VAL A 95 21.57 36.04 19.10
CA VAL A 95 22.08 34.71 18.75
C VAL A 95 22.74 34.74 17.37
N GLN A 96 24.03 34.39 17.38
CA GLN A 96 24.89 34.21 16.22
C GLN A 96 24.62 32.92 15.46
N SER A 97 24.92 33.00 14.17
CA SER A 97 24.98 32.01 13.09
C SER A 97 25.86 30.78 13.34
N THR A 98 25.57 29.69 12.64
CA THR A 98 26.61 28.82 12.03
C THR A 98 26.08 28.13 10.77
N GLU A 99 26.73 28.41 9.65
CA GLU A 99 26.62 27.65 8.40
C GLU A 99 27.51 26.41 8.47
N SER A 100 27.11 25.33 7.79
CA SER A 100 28.06 24.34 7.30
C SER A 100 27.58 23.71 5.99
N SER A 101 28.53 23.56 5.08
CA SER A 101 28.40 23.29 3.66
C SER A 101 28.15 21.82 3.33
N CYS A 102 27.26 21.55 2.38
CA CYS A 102 27.30 20.35 1.52
C CYS A 102 26.61 20.68 0.17
N SER A 103 26.69 19.79 -0.82
CA SER A 103 26.38 20.00 -2.26
C SER A 103 25.06 20.75 -2.58
N VAL A 104 25.14 21.73 -3.51
CA VAL A 104 24.17 22.83 -3.70
C VAL A 104 22.82 22.42 -4.30
N ALA A 105 22.71 21.33 -5.07
CA ALA A 105 21.47 21.02 -5.80
C ALA A 105 20.43 20.27 -4.94
N ASP A 106 20.82 19.21 -4.22
CA ASP A 106 19.89 18.38 -3.43
C ASP A 106 19.51 19.01 -2.07
N ILE A 107 20.30 19.97 -1.58
CA ILE A 107 20.06 20.66 -0.31
C ILE A 107 19.04 21.79 -0.48
N ILE A 108 19.03 22.46 -1.63
CA ILE A 108 18.07 23.53 -1.91
C ILE A 108 16.66 22.94 -1.98
N GLU A 109 16.49 21.82 -2.68
CA GLU A 109 15.20 21.16 -2.84
C GLU A 109 14.64 20.64 -1.50
N LYS A 110 15.49 20.02 -0.67
CA LYS A 110 15.12 19.56 0.68
C LYS A 110 14.88 20.70 1.67
N LYS A 111 15.61 21.80 1.57
CA LYS A 111 15.46 22.98 2.46
C LYS A 111 14.23 23.79 2.10
N GLU A 112 13.91 23.90 0.81
CA GLU A 112 12.69 24.53 0.32
C GLU A 112 11.45 23.69 0.66
N ALA A 113 11.48 22.37 0.46
CA ALA A 113 10.41 21.47 0.90
C ALA A 113 10.18 21.52 2.42
N ARG A 114 11.25 21.54 3.23
CA ARG A 114 11.15 21.70 4.69
C ARG A 114 10.61 23.07 5.09
N ARG A 115 11.03 24.15 4.43
CA ARG A 115 10.48 25.51 4.67
C ARG A 115 8.99 25.55 4.35
N LEU A 116 8.59 25.08 3.17
CA LEU A 116 7.19 25.03 2.74
C LEU A 116 6.34 24.16 3.66
N LEU A 117 6.88 23.05 4.17
CA LEU A 117 6.21 22.21 5.15
C LEU A 117 5.98 22.96 6.48
N HIS A 118 7.02 23.59 7.04
CA HIS A 118 6.91 24.36 8.27
C HIS A 118 5.92 25.53 8.13
N GLU A 119 5.96 26.26 7.01
CA GLU A 119 5.02 27.34 6.69
C GLU A 119 3.58 26.82 6.53
N SER A 120 3.40 25.69 5.85
CA SER A 120 2.09 25.07 5.65
C SER A 120 1.48 24.55 6.96
N ILE A 121 2.31 24.00 7.86
CA ILE A 121 1.88 23.57 9.21
C ILE A 121 1.56 24.79 10.08
N ALA A 122 2.33 25.88 9.96
CA ALA A 122 2.01 27.14 10.63
C ALA A 122 0.68 27.73 10.12
N ALA A 123 0.31 27.52 8.86
CA ALA A 123 -0.98 27.96 8.32
C ALA A 123 -2.20 27.11 8.78
N LEU A 124 -1.98 25.96 9.43
CA LEU A 124 -3.06 25.16 10.00
C LEU A 124 -3.71 25.86 11.20
N THR A 125 -5.00 25.61 11.40
CA THR A 125 -5.68 26.05 12.64
C THR A 125 -5.04 25.36 13.84
N SER A 126 -4.99 26.02 15.00
CA SER A 126 -4.41 25.51 16.24
C SER A 126 -4.73 24.05 16.55
N ASN A 127 -6.00 23.67 16.47
CA ASN A 127 -6.47 22.29 16.73
C ASN A 127 -5.98 21.26 15.71
N MET A 128 -5.78 21.66 14.45
CA MET A 128 -5.21 20.80 13.40
C MET A 128 -3.71 20.69 13.56
N ARG A 129 -3.02 21.80 13.88
CA ARG A 129 -1.58 21.84 14.11
C ARG A 129 -1.18 20.96 15.29
N ILE A 130 -1.86 21.09 16.44
CA ILE A 130 -1.62 20.23 17.61
C ILE A 130 -1.87 18.76 17.26
N ALA A 131 -2.95 18.45 16.53
CA ALA A 131 -3.23 17.07 16.13
C ALA A 131 -2.11 16.50 15.24
N VAL A 132 -1.64 17.28 14.26
CA VAL A 132 -0.53 16.89 13.38
C VAL A 132 0.77 16.75 14.17
N GLN A 133 1.09 17.70 15.06
CA GLN A 133 2.26 17.66 15.94
C GLN A 133 2.27 16.38 16.78
N LEU A 134 1.17 16.09 17.49
CA LEU A 134 1.12 14.96 18.40
C LEU A 134 1.06 13.61 17.67
N TYR A 135 0.35 13.54 16.55
CA TYR A 135 0.18 12.29 15.81
C TYR A 135 1.39 11.98 14.94
N TYR A 136 1.79 12.91 14.06
CA TYR A 136 2.87 12.67 13.08
C TYR A 136 4.27 12.98 13.62
N PHE A 137 4.41 13.98 14.50
CA PHE A 137 5.72 14.39 15.01
C PHE A 137 6.05 13.89 16.41
N GLN A 138 5.13 13.22 17.11
CA GLN A 138 5.39 12.71 18.46
C GLN A 138 4.90 11.26 18.64
N GLY A 139 4.26 10.67 17.61
CA GLY A 139 3.91 9.25 17.57
C GLY A 139 2.82 8.80 18.53
N TYR A 140 2.02 9.71 19.09
CA TYR A 140 0.95 9.33 20.02
C TYR A 140 -0.24 8.68 19.31
N SER A 141 -0.88 7.72 19.97
CA SER A 141 -2.10 7.11 19.45
C SER A 141 -3.26 8.11 19.45
N LEU A 142 -4.25 7.88 18.57
CA LEU A 142 -5.44 8.72 18.51
C LEU A 142 -6.22 8.75 19.83
N GLN A 143 -6.19 7.64 20.58
CA GLN A 143 -6.85 7.55 21.88
C GLN A 143 -6.13 8.41 22.93
N GLU A 144 -4.79 8.31 23.02
CA GLU A 144 -4.00 9.12 23.97
C GLU A 144 -4.14 10.62 23.69
N ILE A 145 -4.13 11.02 22.41
CA ILE A 145 -4.34 12.41 22.01
C ILE A 145 -5.77 12.86 22.33
N ALA A 146 -6.78 12.02 22.07
CA ALA A 146 -8.17 12.32 22.37
C ALA A 146 -8.39 12.55 23.86
N ASP A 147 -7.86 11.65 24.70
CA ASP A 147 -7.94 11.71 26.16
C ASP A 147 -7.23 12.94 26.71
N PHE A 148 -6.03 13.24 26.21
CA PHE A 148 -5.27 14.41 26.64
C PHE A 148 -5.91 15.73 26.18
N LEU A 149 -6.40 15.80 24.94
CA LEU A 149 -7.04 17.01 24.42
C LEU A 149 -8.47 17.19 24.92
N GLY A 150 -9.09 16.15 25.50
CA GLY A 150 -10.49 16.17 25.92
C GLY A 150 -11.45 16.24 24.74
N THR A 151 -11.15 15.50 23.67
CA THR A 151 -11.97 15.40 22.43
C THR A 151 -12.27 13.94 22.13
N SER A 152 -13.20 13.64 21.22
CA SER A 152 -13.43 12.27 20.75
C SER A 152 -12.48 11.89 19.61
N VAL A 153 -12.16 10.60 19.51
CA VAL A 153 -11.35 10.03 18.40
C VAL A 153 -11.93 10.37 17.02
N PRO A 154 -13.25 10.30 16.76
CA PRO A 154 -13.83 10.71 15.47
C PRO A 154 -13.57 12.18 15.13
N VAL A 155 -13.64 13.09 16.11
CA VAL A 155 -13.34 14.51 15.90
C VAL A 155 -11.85 14.70 15.59
N LEU A 156 -10.98 13.93 16.24
CA LEU A 156 -9.54 13.97 15.97
C LEU A 156 -9.20 13.41 14.57
N LYS A 157 -9.81 12.28 14.15
CA LYS A 157 -9.69 11.72 12.79
C LYS A 157 -10.10 12.77 11.75
N LYS A 158 -11.22 13.47 11.96
CA LYS A 158 -11.68 14.55 11.09
C LYS A 158 -10.69 15.72 11.02
N ARG A 159 -10.12 16.16 12.16
CA ARG A 159 -9.10 17.22 12.19
C ARG A 159 -7.84 16.85 11.42
N LEU A 160 -7.35 15.62 11.56
CA LEU A 160 -6.20 15.12 10.80
C LEU A 160 -6.51 15.03 9.31
N PHE A 161 -7.72 14.60 8.95
CA PHE A 161 -8.17 14.59 7.55
C PHE A 161 -8.21 16.00 6.94
N ASP A 162 -8.81 16.96 7.64
CA ASP A 162 -8.90 18.35 7.20
C ASP A 162 -7.50 19.00 7.11
N ALA A 163 -6.60 18.66 8.05
CA ALA A 163 -5.20 19.08 8.03
C ALA A 163 -4.49 18.53 6.78
N ARG A 164 -4.59 17.23 6.50
CA ARG A 164 -4.03 16.61 5.29
C ARG A 164 -4.56 17.26 4.01
N ARG A 165 -5.86 17.56 3.95
CA ARG A 165 -6.48 18.22 2.79
C ARG A 165 -5.90 19.62 2.55
N LYS A 166 -5.67 20.39 3.62
CA LYS A 166 -5.03 21.70 3.54
C LYS A 166 -3.57 21.62 3.14
N LEU A 167 -2.81 20.66 3.70
CA LEU A 167 -1.40 20.44 3.36
C LEU A 167 -1.23 19.96 1.90
N LYS A 168 -2.13 19.12 1.40
CA LYS A 168 -2.16 18.66 -0.01
C LYS A 168 -2.40 19.79 -1.01
N GLY A 169 -3.09 20.86 -0.60
CA GLY A 169 -3.29 22.05 -1.43
C GLY A 169 -2.10 23.00 -1.46
N ALA A 170 -1.17 22.88 -0.50
CA ALA A 170 -0.02 23.78 -0.34
C ALA A 170 1.33 23.15 -0.73
N LEU A 171 1.39 21.81 -0.86
CA LEU A 171 2.60 21.05 -1.19
C LEU A 171 2.41 20.29 -2.53
N PRO A 172 3.45 20.17 -3.38
CA PRO A 172 3.42 19.30 -4.55
C PRO A 172 3.08 17.86 -4.13
N VAL A 173 2.13 17.25 -4.83
CA VAL A 173 1.36 16.05 -4.40
C VAL A 173 2.19 14.76 -4.30
N ALA A 174 3.50 14.79 -4.51
CA ALA A 174 4.34 13.59 -4.45
C ALA A 174 4.67 13.12 -3.01
N ASP A 175 4.73 14.00 -2.00
CA ASP A 175 5.61 13.68 -0.88
C ASP A 175 5.15 14.11 0.52
N VAL A 176 3.85 14.34 0.77
CA VAL A 176 3.44 14.78 2.11
C VAL A 176 3.65 13.68 3.16
N LEU A 177 3.25 12.44 2.88
CA LEU A 177 3.37 11.32 3.82
C LEU A 177 4.80 10.77 3.91
N SER A 178 5.53 10.72 2.80
CA SER A 178 6.93 10.30 2.76
C SER A 178 7.85 11.27 3.51
N VAL A 179 7.58 12.58 3.46
CA VAL A 179 8.33 13.60 4.22
C VAL A 179 8.09 13.47 5.72
N PHE A 180 6.87 13.13 6.16
CA PHE A 180 6.61 12.82 7.57
C PHE A 180 7.28 11.51 8.00
N ASN A 181 7.30 10.50 7.14
CA ASN A 181 7.89 9.19 7.43
C ASN A 181 9.43 9.17 7.42
N HIS A 182 10.08 10.12 6.75
CA HIS A 182 11.56 10.25 6.76
C HIS A 182 12.10 11.01 8.00
N LEU A 183 11.25 11.54 8.87
CA LEU A 183 11.66 12.36 10.02
C LEU A 183 11.77 11.58 11.34
N TYR A 184 11.48 10.28 11.37
CA TYR A 184 11.55 9.46 12.57
C TYR A 184 12.40 8.20 12.39
N GLU A 185 13.65 8.28 12.86
CA GLU A 185 14.39 7.16 13.43
C GLU A 185 14.14 7.19 14.94
N GLY A 186 13.60 6.11 15.53
CA GLY A 186 13.62 5.97 17.00
C GLY A 186 12.37 5.42 17.70
N GLY A 187 11.60 4.54 17.06
CA GLY A 187 10.58 3.71 17.71
C GLY A 187 10.06 2.71 16.70
N LYS A 188 10.32 1.41 16.90
CA LYS A 188 10.00 0.39 15.91
C LYS A 188 8.48 0.30 15.73
N GLY A 189 8.02 0.58 14.51
CA GLY A 189 6.60 0.52 14.10
C GLY A 189 6.30 -0.71 13.25
N VAL A 190 5.10 -0.80 12.68
CA VAL A 190 4.71 -1.85 11.73
C VAL A 190 4.79 -1.33 10.30
N LEU A 191 5.26 -2.16 9.36
CA LEU A 191 5.13 -1.90 7.93
C LEU A 191 4.02 -2.77 7.35
N HIS A 192 2.99 -2.16 6.81
CA HIS A 192 1.92 -2.83 6.08
C HIS A 192 2.23 -2.79 4.59
N ILE A 193 2.49 -3.95 3.99
CA ILE A 193 2.65 -4.09 2.53
C ILE A 193 1.35 -4.62 1.97
N VAL A 194 0.75 -3.89 1.03
CA VAL A 194 -0.57 -4.21 0.47
C VAL A 194 -0.58 -4.15 -1.05
N ASN A 195 -1.50 -4.89 -1.66
CA ASN A 195 -1.86 -4.67 -3.06
C ASN A 195 -2.98 -3.62 -3.18
N GLY A 196 -2.86 -2.72 -4.18
CA GLY A 196 -3.90 -1.77 -4.55
C GLY A 196 -3.95 -0.47 -3.74
N ASP A 197 -4.03 0.65 -4.46
CA ASP A 197 -4.12 2.00 -3.88
C ASP A 197 -5.35 2.20 -2.98
N VAL A 198 -6.50 1.63 -3.37
CA VAL A 198 -7.75 1.70 -2.62
C VAL A 198 -7.61 1.07 -1.23
N VAL A 199 -6.94 -0.07 -1.12
CA VAL A 199 -6.69 -0.74 0.15
C VAL A 199 -5.72 0.08 0.99
N GLY A 200 -4.61 0.52 0.40
CA GLY A 200 -3.63 1.36 1.08
C GLY A 200 -4.23 2.64 1.65
N ASP A 201 -5.10 3.31 0.87
CA ASP A 201 -5.77 4.55 1.30
C ASP A 201 -6.81 4.32 2.39
N LYS A 202 -7.49 3.16 2.41
CA LYS A 202 -8.35 2.78 3.53
C LYS A 202 -7.54 2.52 4.78
N LEU A 203 -6.44 1.77 4.69
CA LEU A 203 -5.57 1.48 5.84
C LEU A 203 -5.02 2.76 6.49
N ARG A 204 -4.61 3.74 5.67
CA ARG A 204 -4.15 5.07 6.12
C ARG A 204 -5.22 5.92 6.81
N GLN A 205 -6.49 5.52 6.81
CA GLN A 205 -7.56 6.20 7.57
C GLN A 205 -7.56 5.85 9.07
N GLY A 206 -6.49 5.23 9.55
CA GLY A 206 -6.29 4.86 10.95
C GLY A 206 -6.89 3.50 11.30
N ILE A 207 -6.99 2.60 10.32
CA ILE A 207 -7.35 1.19 10.50
C ILE A 207 -6.17 0.43 11.13
N VAL A 208 -4.96 0.79 10.70
CA VAL A 208 -3.71 0.21 11.17
C VAL A 208 -2.77 1.31 11.67
N GLN A 209 -1.83 0.93 12.52
CA GLN A 209 -0.74 1.80 12.97
C GLN A 209 0.53 1.45 12.18
N GLY A 210 1.32 2.45 11.81
CA GLY A 210 2.58 2.25 11.10
C GLY A 210 2.54 2.68 9.63
N ASP A 211 3.57 2.30 8.90
CA ASP A 211 3.77 2.70 7.51
C ASP A 211 2.97 1.79 6.57
N VAL A 212 2.42 2.36 5.50
CA VAL A 212 1.67 1.60 4.47
C VAL A 212 2.37 1.74 3.13
N LEU A 213 2.98 0.65 2.69
CA LEU A 213 3.58 0.47 1.37
C LEU A 213 2.58 -0.25 0.48
N VAL A 214 2.08 0.44 -0.54
CA VAL A 214 1.31 -0.23 -1.61
C VAL A 214 2.33 -0.76 -2.61
N TRP A 215 2.34 -2.07 -2.84
CA TRP A 215 3.20 -2.74 -3.81
C TRP A 215 2.52 -2.74 -5.19
N ARG A 216 3.12 -2.05 -6.18
CA ARG A 216 2.53 -1.77 -7.51
C ARG A 216 3.19 -2.50 -8.67
N GLU A 217 3.79 -3.65 -8.40
CA GLU A 217 4.16 -4.54 -9.49
C GLU A 217 2.90 -5.20 -10.09
N VAL A 218 3.01 -5.87 -11.22
CA VAL A 218 1.95 -6.63 -11.90
C VAL A 218 2.53 -7.98 -12.31
N TYR A 219 3.01 -8.78 -11.36
CA TYR A 219 3.76 -10.00 -11.67
C TYR A 219 2.93 -11.05 -12.42
N SER A 220 1.60 -10.97 -12.38
CA SER A 220 0.71 -11.82 -13.19
C SER A 220 0.83 -11.58 -14.71
N HIS A 221 1.48 -10.49 -15.14
CA HIS A 221 1.73 -10.16 -16.53
C HIS A 221 3.24 -10.11 -16.77
N GLY A 222 3.79 -10.95 -17.67
CA GLY A 222 5.24 -11.11 -17.87
C GLY A 222 5.91 -9.94 -18.62
N PRO A 223 7.19 -10.05 -19.03
CA PRO A 223 8.16 -11.03 -18.57
C PRO A 223 8.40 -10.88 -17.06
N VAL A 224 8.55 -12.00 -16.36
CA VAL A 224 8.91 -12.03 -14.94
C VAL A 224 10.25 -12.74 -14.77
N PHE A 225 11.10 -12.16 -13.92
CA PHE A 225 12.46 -12.65 -13.69
C PHE A 225 12.62 -13.10 -12.25
N LEU A 226 13.59 -13.98 -12.00
CA LEU A 226 13.92 -14.41 -10.63
C LEU A 226 14.28 -13.23 -9.73
N GLU A 227 15.04 -12.27 -10.27
CA GLU A 227 15.44 -11.03 -9.59
C GLU A 227 14.91 -9.81 -10.37
N PRO A 228 13.62 -9.41 -10.20
CA PRO A 228 13.03 -8.29 -10.93
C PRO A 228 13.72 -6.95 -10.67
N ALA A 229 14.34 -6.81 -9.49
CA ALA A 229 15.01 -5.58 -9.07
C ALA A 229 16.35 -5.34 -9.80
N GLU A 230 16.93 -6.34 -10.45
CA GLU A 230 18.15 -6.14 -11.25
C GLU A 230 17.92 -5.14 -12.39
N GLN A 231 18.93 -4.31 -12.65
CA GLN A 231 18.80 -3.18 -13.57
C GLN A 231 18.33 -3.60 -14.97
N ASN A 232 18.91 -4.67 -15.54
CA ASN A 232 18.54 -5.13 -16.88
C ASN A 232 17.12 -5.71 -16.91
N ASN A 233 16.78 -6.55 -15.93
CA ASN A 233 15.45 -7.15 -15.80
C ASN A 233 14.38 -6.06 -15.67
N ARG A 234 14.63 -5.03 -14.85
CA ARG A 234 13.73 -3.88 -14.69
C ARG A 234 13.54 -3.10 -15.99
N LEU A 235 14.58 -2.92 -16.80
CA LEU A 235 14.46 -2.22 -18.08
C LEU A 235 13.60 -3.01 -19.08
N VAL A 236 13.80 -4.33 -19.17
CA VAL A 236 12.98 -5.19 -20.02
C VAL A 236 11.51 -5.17 -19.55
N ARG A 237 11.30 -5.29 -18.23
CA ARG A 237 9.99 -5.19 -17.58
C ARG A 237 9.29 -3.88 -17.88
N ALA A 238 9.98 -2.75 -17.70
CA ALA A 238 9.44 -1.43 -17.95
C ALA A 238 9.03 -1.25 -19.42
N HIS A 239 9.91 -1.65 -20.34
CA HIS A 239 9.63 -1.57 -21.77
C HIS A 239 8.40 -2.36 -22.16
N TYR A 240 8.28 -3.59 -21.64
CA TYR A 240 7.13 -4.44 -21.89
C TYR A 240 5.83 -3.81 -21.37
N LEU A 241 5.79 -3.36 -20.11
CA LEU A 241 4.59 -2.75 -19.52
C LEU A 241 4.16 -1.45 -20.24
N GLU A 242 5.11 -0.70 -20.80
CA GLU A 242 4.80 0.45 -21.66
C GLU A 242 4.16 0.01 -22.97
N GLN A 243 4.68 -1.03 -23.62
CA GLN A 243 4.13 -1.54 -24.87
C GLN A 243 2.75 -2.18 -24.71
N THR A 244 2.55 -2.94 -23.63
CA THR A 244 1.31 -3.71 -23.45
C THR A 244 0.21 -2.89 -22.78
N MET A 245 0.54 -2.18 -21.69
CA MET A 245 -0.42 -1.48 -20.84
C MET A 245 -0.30 0.05 -20.90
N GLY A 246 0.69 0.59 -21.61
CA GLY A 246 0.91 2.04 -21.71
C GLY A 246 1.50 2.68 -20.45
N ILE A 247 2.00 1.89 -19.50
CA ILE A 247 2.61 2.40 -18.27
C ILE A 247 3.96 3.04 -18.61
N PRO A 248 4.16 4.36 -18.40
CA PRO A 248 5.41 5.00 -18.82
C PRO A 248 6.63 4.40 -18.12
N GLN A 249 7.66 4.02 -18.89
CA GLN A 249 8.85 3.35 -18.35
C GLN A 249 9.48 4.09 -17.16
N LYS A 250 9.57 5.42 -17.28
CA LYS A 250 10.15 6.28 -16.23
C LYS A 250 9.36 6.21 -14.93
N VAL A 251 8.03 6.23 -15.02
CA VAL A 251 7.12 6.16 -13.86
C VAL A 251 7.26 4.81 -13.17
N PHE A 252 7.23 3.72 -13.94
CA PHE A 252 7.42 2.37 -13.40
C PHE A 252 8.76 2.21 -12.71
N ILE A 253 9.87 2.56 -13.38
CA ILE A 253 11.23 2.41 -12.84
C ILE A 253 11.40 3.21 -11.56
N GLN A 254 10.95 4.48 -11.53
CA GLN A 254 11.06 5.32 -10.35
C GLN A 254 10.26 4.74 -9.18
N SER A 255 8.98 4.43 -9.41
CA SER A 255 8.11 3.89 -8.38
C SER A 255 8.61 2.55 -7.83
N SER A 256 9.12 1.65 -8.69
CA SER A 256 9.71 0.38 -8.28
C SER A 256 10.96 0.58 -7.40
N LYS A 257 11.86 1.51 -7.74
CA LYS A 257 13.03 1.83 -6.92
C LYS A 257 12.66 2.38 -5.54
N GLU A 258 11.65 3.23 -5.48
CA GLU A 258 11.17 3.81 -4.22
C GLU A 258 10.58 2.74 -3.30
N GLN A 259 9.76 1.84 -3.83
CA GLN A 259 9.15 0.74 -3.08
C GLN A 259 10.20 -0.26 -2.56
N GLU A 260 11.16 -0.63 -3.41
CA GLU A 260 12.25 -1.54 -3.04
C GLU A 260 13.17 -0.95 -1.99
N LYS A 261 13.40 0.37 -2.00
CA LYS A 261 14.16 1.05 -0.94
C LYS A 261 13.45 0.92 0.40
N ILE A 262 12.14 1.14 0.43
CA ILE A 262 11.34 0.98 1.66
C ILE A 262 11.36 -0.48 2.14
N LEU A 263 11.26 -1.43 1.20
CA LEU A 263 11.34 -2.86 1.50
C LEU A 263 12.73 -3.25 2.03
N ALA A 264 13.81 -2.74 1.46
CA ALA A 264 15.18 -3.01 1.91
C ALA A 264 15.44 -2.49 3.33
N ASP A 265 14.81 -1.37 3.72
CA ASP A 265 14.90 -0.79 5.05
C ASP A 265 13.98 -1.47 6.08
N PHE A 266 13.44 -2.66 5.81
CA PHE A 266 12.42 -3.29 6.68
C PHE A 266 12.89 -3.57 8.11
N HIS A 267 14.20 -3.69 8.36
CA HIS A 267 14.77 -3.92 9.69
C HIS A 267 14.47 -2.82 10.72
N LYS A 268 14.06 -1.62 10.25
CA LYS A 268 13.64 -0.53 11.14
C LYS A 268 12.27 -0.78 11.79
N TYR A 269 11.50 -1.75 11.31
CA TYR A 269 10.18 -2.10 11.83
C TYR A 269 10.26 -3.31 12.78
N ASP A 270 9.34 -3.36 13.75
CA ASP A 270 9.15 -4.53 14.62
C ASP A 270 8.48 -5.69 13.86
N GLU A 271 7.62 -5.34 12.92
CA GLU A 271 6.80 -6.29 12.17
C GLU A 271 6.50 -5.76 10.77
N VAL A 272 6.56 -6.66 9.78
CA VAL A 272 6.04 -6.42 8.44
C VAL A 272 4.80 -7.28 8.26
N VAL A 273 3.66 -6.66 7.97
CA VAL A 273 2.40 -7.35 7.70
C VAL A 273 2.09 -7.28 6.21
N LEU A 274 1.99 -8.45 5.58
CA LEU A 274 1.62 -8.64 4.19
C LEU A 274 0.10 -8.80 4.08
N TRP A 275 -0.56 -7.98 3.28
CA TRP A 275 -2.01 -8.02 3.03
C TRP A 275 -2.25 -8.44 1.59
N PHE A 276 -2.74 -9.67 1.42
CA PHE A 276 -2.93 -10.28 0.11
C PHE A 276 -4.24 -11.05 0.02
N GLU A 277 -4.60 -11.37 -1.21
CA GLU A 277 -5.88 -11.96 -1.58
C GLU A 277 -5.69 -13.28 -2.32
N HIS A 278 -6.80 -14.01 -2.53
CA HIS A 278 -6.78 -15.34 -3.12
C HIS A 278 -6.40 -15.42 -4.61
N ASP A 279 -6.47 -14.31 -5.36
CA ASP A 279 -6.30 -14.34 -6.81
C ASP A 279 -4.82 -14.38 -7.28
N LEU A 280 -4.61 -14.67 -8.56
CA LEU A 280 -3.29 -14.79 -9.18
C LEU A 280 -2.46 -13.50 -9.08
N PHE A 281 -3.10 -12.34 -9.16
CA PHE A 281 -2.42 -11.06 -9.06
C PHE A 281 -1.76 -10.93 -7.68
N ASP A 282 -2.54 -11.21 -6.63
CA ASP A 282 -2.05 -11.19 -5.25
C ASP A 282 -1.07 -12.33 -4.93
N GLN A 283 -1.37 -13.55 -5.36
CA GLN A 283 -0.52 -14.72 -5.07
C GLN A 283 0.86 -14.63 -5.73
N THR A 284 0.98 -14.02 -6.92
CA THR A 284 2.28 -13.78 -7.55
C THR A 284 3.13 -12.77 -6.78
N MET A 285 2.52 -11.67 -6.28
CA MET A 285 3.19 -10.71 -5.39
C MET A 285 3.60 -11.32 -4.06
N LEU A 286 2.70 -12.08 -3.44
CA LEU A 286 2.98 -12.75 -2.17
C LEU A 286 4.17 -13.70 -2.31
N CYS A 287 4.19 -14.53 -3.35
CA CYS A 287 5.31 -15.45 -3.59
C CYS A 287 6.62 -14.70 -3.85
N TYR A 288 6.60 -13.59 -4.60
CA TYR A 288 7.78 -12.74 -4.76
C TYR A 288 8.29 -12.19 -3.42
N LEU A 289 7.42 -11.63 -2.59
CA LEU A 289 7.84 -11.05 -1.30
C LEU A 289 8.35 -12.13 -0.36
N LEU A 290 7.71 -13.30 -0.31
CA LEU A 290 8.19 -14.45 0.48
C LEU A 290 9.55 -14.94 -0.01
N HIS A 291 9.75 -15.03 -1.33
CA HIS A 291 11.05 -15.32 -1.94
C HIS A 291 12.11 -14.28 -1.57
N TRP A 292 11.76 -12.99 -1.62
CA TRP A 292 12.68 -11.93 -1.24
C TRP A 292 13.06 -12.02 0.24
N PHE A 293 12.08 -12.20 1.14
CA PHE A 293 12.27 -12.33 2.58
C PHE A 293 12.96 -13.64 2.99
N SER A 294 12.87 -14.71 2.21
CA SER A 294 13.59 -15.96 2.50
C SER A 294 15.12 -15.76 2.39
N LYS A 295 15.54 -14.83 1.54
CA LYS A 295 16.94 -14.43 1.34
C LYS A 295 17.46 -13.42 2.37
N GLN A 296 16.59 -12.79 3.16
CA GLN A 296 16.98 -11.77 4.14
C GLN A 296 17.20 -12.32 5.55
N LYS A 297 18.16 -11.72 6.27
CA LYS A 297 18.34 -11.93 7.71
C LYS A 297 17.39 -11.06 8.51
N LYS A 298 16.27 -11.61 8.97
CA LYS A 298 15.17 -10.84 9.60
C LYS A 298 15.53 -10.16 10.93
N GLU A 299 16.59 -10.62 11.60
CA GLU A 299 17.02 -10.16 12.93
C GLU A 299 15.88 -10.17 13.95
N SER A 300 15.34 -9.00 14.28
CA SER A 300 14.26 -8.83 15.26
C SER A 300 12.90 -8.52 14.64
N THR A 301 12.83 -8.32 13.33
CA THR A 301 11.60 -7.98 12.61
C THR A 301 10.78 -9.23 12.34
N LYS A 302 9.53 -9.23 12.81
CA LYS A 302 8.55 -10.29 12.54
C LYS A 302 7.95 -10.13 11.15
N LEU A 303 7.54 -11.23 10.55
CA LEU A 303 6.76 -11.21 9.31
C LEU A 303 5.40 -11.84 9.59
N SER A 304 4.34 -11.20 9.12
CA SER A 304 2.97 -11.65 9.30
C SER A 304 2.18 -11.54 8.01
N LEU A 305 1.18 -12.39 7.85
CA LEU A 305 0.33 -12.50 6.67
C LEU A 305 -1.14 -12.40 7.05
N LEU A 306 -1.83 -11.45 6.44
CA LEU A 306 -3.28 -11.48 6.26
C LEU A 306 -3.56 -11.89 4.81
N CYS A 307 -4.11 -13.09 4.63
CA CYS A 307 -4.47 -13.61 3.32
C CYS A 307 -5.89 -14.15 3.35
N ILE A 308 -6.80 -13.57 2.59
CA ILE A 308 -8.23 -13.93 2.61
C ILE A 308 -8.79 -14.15 1.20
N GLY A 309 -9.74 -15.07 1.10
CA GLY A 309 -10.52 -15.33 -0.12
C GLY A 309 -12.02 -15.14 0.06
N GLU A 310 -12.46 -14.80 1.27
CA GLU A 310 -13.86 -14.62 1.62
C GLU A 310 -14.01 -13.60 2.75
N TYR A 311 -15.19 -13.00 2.86
CA TYR A 311 -15.55 -12.14 3.97
C TYR A 311 -17.03 -12.36 4.34
N PRO A 312 -17.37 -12.50 5.65
CA PRO A 312 -18.74 -12.76 6.07
C PRO A 312 -19.75 -11.75 5.51
N GLY A 313 -20.79 -12.25 4.84
CA GLY A 313 -21.86 -11.44 4.26
C GLY A 313 -21.58 -10.90 2.85
N ILE A 314 -20.48 -11.31 2.21
CA ILE A 314 -20.19 -11.01 0.80
C ILE A 314 -20.24 -12.31 -0.01
N GLU A 315 -21.24 -12.44 -0.89
CA GLU A 315 -21.48 -13.65 -1.68
C GLU A 315 -20.37 -13.93 -2.71
N LEU A 316 -19.81 -12.87 -3.30
CA LEU A 316 -18.67 -12.95 -4.23
C LEU A 316 -17.58 -11.99 -3.76
N PHE A 317 -16.60 -12.51 -3.04
CA PHE A 317 -15.50 -11.70 -2.52
C PHE A 317 -14.50 -11.39 -3.64
N ARG A 318 -14.54 -10.15 -4.19
CA ARG A 318 -13.63 -9.69 -5.25
C ARG A 318 -12.31 -9.13 -4.74
N GLY A 319 -12.29 -8.71 -3.48
CA GLY A 319 -11.07 -8.36 -2.79
C GLY A 319 -11.23 -7.34 -1.66
N LEU A 320 -10.15 -7.00 -0.97
CA LEU A 320 -10.04 -6.04 0.13
C LEU A 320 -10.46 -4.65 -0.34
N GLY A 321 -10.23 -4.35 -1.62
CA GLY A 321 -10.69 -3.13 -2.28
C GLY A 321 -12.21 -2.91 -2.20
N GLN A 322 -13.01 -3.96 -2.04
CA GLN A 322 -14.47 -3.86 -1.94
C GLN A 322 -14.97 -3.57 -0.51
N LEU A 323 -14.17 -3.87 0.52
CA LEU A 323 -14.59 -3.77 1.91
C LEU A 323 -14.77 -2.32 2.35
N SER A 324 -15.77 -2.02 3.17
CA SER A 324 -15.87 -0.71 3.82
C SER A 324 -14.71 -0.50 4.81
N VAL A 325 -14.49 0.74 5.24
CA VAL A 325 -13.50 1.05 6.29
C VAL A 325 -13.81 0.26 7.57
N GLU A 326 -15.08 0.18 7.96
CA GLU A 326 -15.55 -0.54 9.15
C GLU A 326 -15.30 -2.05 9.05
N GLN A 327 -15.55 -2.64 7.88
CA GLN A 327 -15.27 -4.06 7.62
C GLN A 327 -13.76 -4.34 7.61
N MET A 328 -12.96 -3.43 7.06
CA MET A 328 -11.50 -3.58 7.04
C MET A 328 -10.87 -3.40 8.45
N GLU A 329 -11.49 -2.61 9.32
CA GLU A 329 -11.11 -2.51 10.75
C GLU A 329 -11.22 -3.85 11.48
N THR A 330 -12.17 -4.72 11.13
CA THR A 330 -12.29 -6.05 11.78
C THR A 330 -11.18 -7.02 11.42
N LEU A 331 -10.43 -6.75 10.35
CA LEU A 331 -9.32 -7.58 9.90
C LEU A 331 -8.01 -7.24 10.64
N SER A 332 -7.93 -6.04 11.23
CA SER A 332 -6.76 -5.58 11.95
C SER A 332 -6.44 -6.49 13.14
N GLY A 333 -5.21 -6.99 13.20
CA GLY A 333 -4.75 -7.94 14.22
C GLY A 333 -5.08 -9.41 13.96
N THR A 334 -5.73 -9.74 12.84
CA THR A 334 -6.08 -11.15 12.51
C THR A 334 -4.99 -11.87 11.69
N TRP A 335 -3.92 -11.16 11.32
CA TRP A 335 -2.78 -11.71 10.59
C TRP A 335 -2.03 -12.78 11.39
N LYS A 336 -1.45 -13.73 10.67
CA LYS A 336 -0.71 -14.86 11.23
C LYS A 336 0.78 -14.69 11.00
N LEU A 337 1.61 -15.15 11.93
CA LEU A 337 3.06 -15.13 11.76
C LEU A 337 3.47 -15.99 10.56
N ILE A 338 4.33 -15.45 9.69
CA ILE A 338 4.98 -16.15 8.60
C ILE A 338 6.19 -16.89 9.18
N GLY A 339 6.21 -18.22 9.05
CA GLY A 339 7.33 -19.07 9.44
C GLY A 339 8.14 -19.55 8.25
N ASP A 340 9.04 -20.50 8.50
CA ASP A 340 9.93 -21.06 7.48
C ASP A 340 9.15 -21.79 6.38
N LYS A 341 8.04 -22.46 6.72
CA LYS A 341 7.22 -23.19 5.74
C LYS A 341 6.59 -22.26 4.71
N GLU A 342 6.05 -21.12 5.14
CA GLU A 342 5.48 -20.11 4.25
C GLU A 342 6.57 -19.54 3.31
N LEU A 343 7.75 -19.24 3.86
CA LEU A 343 8.89 -18.71 3.09
C LEU A 343 9.43 -19.71 2.08
N GLU A 344 9.62 -20.97 2.47
CA GLU A 344 10.07 -22.06 1.59
C GLU A 344 9.06 -22.32 0.47
N LEU A 345 7.77 -22.38 0.80
CA LEU A 345 6.71 -22.57 -0.19
C LEU A 345 6.67 -21.39 -1.17
N GLY A 346 6.61 -20.16 -0.66
CA GLY A 346 6.59 -18.94 -1.49
C GLY A 346 7.83 -18.81 -2.39
N GLN A 347 9.01 -19.10 -1.86
CA GLN A 347 10.26 -19.16 -2.63
C GLN A 347 10.17 -20.18 -3.77
N SER A 348 9.77 -21.42 -3.46
CA SER A 348 9.72 -22.49 -4.45
C SER A 348 8.68 -22.24 -5.55
N LEU A 349 7.54 -21.64 -5.21
CA LEU A 349 6.51 -21.26 -6.17
C LEU A 349 6.98 -20.10 -7.06
N TRP A 350 7.63 -19.08 -6.47
CA TRP A 350 8.21 -17.98 -7.25
C TRP A 350 9.25 -18.48 -8.25
N GLU A 351 10.20 -19.29 -7.80
CA GLU A 351 11.25 -19.88 -8.66
C GLU A 351 10.66 -20.74 -9.79
N ALA A 352 9.60 -21.49 -9.50
CA ALA A 352 8.92 -22.30 -10.50
C ALA A 352 8.10 -21.44 -11.49
N TYR A 353 7.47 -20.37 -11.02
CA TYR A 353 6.67 -19.44 -11.82
C TYR A 353 7.51 -18.63 -12.81
N VAL A 354 8.71 -18.21 -12.39
CA VAL A 354 9.65 -17.45 -13.23
C VAL A 354 10.57 -18.35 -14.06
N SER A 355 10.38 -19.67 -14.00
CA SER A 355 11.11 -20.63 -14.83
C SER A 355 10.75 -20.43 -16.31
N PRO A 356 11.72 -20.51 -17.24
CA PRO A 356 11.42 -20.56 -18.67
C PRO A 356 10.80 -21.90 -19.10
N ASN A 357 10.74 -22.90 -18.21
CA ASN A 357 10.01 -24.15 -18.42
C ASN A 357 8.72 -24.18 -17.56
N PRO A 358 7.52 -24.10 -18.16
CA PRO A 358 6.25 -24.13 -17.43
C PRO A 358 6.00 -25.47 -16.71
N GLU A 359 6.65 -26.56 -17.13
CA GLU A 359 6.56 -27.84 -16.44
C GLU A 359 7.09 -27.76 -15.00
N THR A 360 8.03 -26.83 -14.72
CA THR A 360 8.54 -26.62 -13.36
C THR A 360 7.42 -26.18 -12.42
N LEU A 361 6.58 -25.23 -12.85
CA LEU A 361 5.41 -24.80 -12.08
C LEU A 361 4.38 -25.93 -11.96
N GLN A 362 4.06 -26.60 -13.07
CA GLN A 362 3.11 -27.73 -13.04
C GLN A 362 3.54 -28.83 -12.06
N GLN A 363 4.82 -29.22 -12.09
CA GLN A 363 5.37 -30.21 -11.15
C GLN A 363 5.36 -29.68 -9.72
N ARG A 364 5.65 -28.39 -9.50
CA ARG A 364 5.58 -27.82 -8.16
C ARG A 364 4.17 -27.90 -7.57
N LEU A 365 3.14 -27.71 -8.40
CA LEU A 365 1.74 -27.78 -7.99
C LEU A 365 1.24 -29.20 -7.68
N THR A 366 2.00 -30.26 -7.99
CA THR A 366 1.65 -31.63 -7.57
C THR A 366 2.03 -31.93 -6.11
N THR A 367 2.72 -31.01 -5.45
CA THR A 367 3.11 -31.13 -4.04
C THR A 367 2.26 -30.22 -3.16
N ASP A 368 2.26 -30.46 -1.85
CA ASP A 368 1.40 -29.73 -0.92
C ASP A 368 1.64 -28.20 -0.97
N THR A 369 0.54 -27.46 -1.03
CA THR A 369 0.47 -26.00 -1.03
C THR A 369 -0.34 -25.46 0.14
N SER A 370 -0.83 -26.31 1.05
CA SER A 370 -1.77 -25.95 2.12
C SER A 370 -1.31 -24.82 3.05
N THR A 371 0.02 -24.60 3.16
CA THR A 371 0.61 -23.48 3.90
C THR A 371 0.26 -22.11 3.27
N LEU A 372 0.12 -22.04 1.95
CA LEU A 372 -0.38 -20.89 1.20
C LEU A 372 -1.65 -21.34 0.43
N PRO A 373 -2.82 -21.36 1.09
CA PRO A 373 -3.98 -22.14 0.64
C PRO A 373 -4.55 -21.72 -0.71
N PHE A 374 -4.29 -20.50 -1.18
CA PHE A 374 -4.77 -19.99 -2.47
C PHE A 374 -3.77 -20.16 -3.61
N ALA A 375 -2.54 -20.55 -3.32
CA ALA A 375 -1.48 -20.62 -4.32
C ALA A 375 -1.80 -21.65 -5.42
N TYR A 376 -2.36 -22.81 -5.06
CA TYR A 376 -2.67 -23.85 -6.04
C TYR A 376 -3.64 -23.35 -7.12
N ASP A 377 -4.80 -22.84 -6.71
CA ASP A 377 -5.83 -22.39 -7.64
C ASP A 377 -5.36 -21.19 -8.48
N ALA A 378 -4.63 -20.25 -7.86
CA ALA A 378 -4.04 -19.11 -8.56
C ALA A 378 -3.05 -19.55 -9.66
N PHE A 379 -2.07 -20.40 -9.35
CA PHE A 379 -1.08 -20.84 -10.32
C PHE A 379 -1.62 -21.85 -11.34
N MET A 380 -2.66 -22.62 -11.00
CA MET A 380 -3.41 -23.40 -11.99
C MET A 380 -4.16 -22.50 -12.96
N ALA A 381 -4.76 -21.40 -12.48
CA ALA A 381 -5.38 -20.40 -13.34
C ALA A 381 -4.35 -19.73 -14.27
N HIS A 382 -3.13 -19.48 -13.78
CA HIS A 382 -2.03 -19.02 -14.64
C HIS A 382 -1.73 -20.01 -15.78
N LEU A 383 -1.58 -21.31 -15.49
CA LEU A 383 -1.33 -22.31 -16.53
C LEU A 383 -2.45 -22.37 -17.57
N SER A 384 -3.70 -22.13 -17.17
CA SER A 384 -4.84 -22.07 -18.09
C SER A 384 -4.83 -20.85 -19.03
N CYS A 385 -3.98 -19.86 -18.78
CA CYS A 385 -3.77 -18.73 -19.68
C CYS A 385 -2.92 -19.09 -20.90
N PHE A 386 -2.15 -20.19 -20.86
CA PHE A 386 -1.36 -20.65 -22.01
C PHE A 386 -2.27 -21.01 -23.19
N PRO A 387 -1.80 -20.87 -24.45
CA PRO A 387 -2.59 -21.18 -25.62
C PRO A 387 -3.01 -22.66 -25.62
N SER A 388 -4.30 -22.91 -25.80
CA SER A 388 -4.84 -24.27 -25.69
C SER A 388 -4.41 -25.18 -26.83
N THR A 389 -4.40 -26.50 -26.59
CA THR A 389 -4.25 -27.53 -27.63
C THR A 389 -5.46 -27.64 -28.56
N TYR A 390 -6.59 -27.02 -28.19
CA TYR A 390 -7.83 -27.08 -28.95
C TYR A 390 -7.87 -26.05 -30.08
N ASN A 391 -7.70 -24.77 -29.76
CA ASN A 391 -7.84 -23.67 -30.71
C ASN A 391 -6.79 -22.55 -30.54
N GLY A 392 -5.80 -22.76 -29.67
CA GLY A 392 -4.72 -21.80 -29.43
C GLY A 392 -5.10 -20.56 -28.64
N LEU A 393 -6.27 -20.54 -28.01
CA LEU A 393 -6.66 -19.49 -27.09
C LEU A 393 -6.29 -19.85 -25.66
N GLY A 394 -5.86 -18.86 -24.88
CA GLY A 394 -5.87 -18.95 -23.42
C GLY A 394 -7.30 -18.84 -22.88
N ILE A 395 -7.46 -19.11 -21.59
CA ILE A 395 -8.79 -19.09 -20.94
C ILE A 395 -9.50 -17.74 -21.07
N VAL A 396 -8.76 -16.63 -21.06
CA VAL A 396 -9.34 -15.27 -21.12
C VAL A 396 -9.90 -14.98 -22.51
N GLU A 397 -9.13 -15.27 -23.56
CA GLU A 397 -9.58 -15.13 -24.94
C GLU A 397 -10.77 -16.04 -25.23
N GLN A 398 -10.71 -17.29 -24.75
CA GLN A 398 -11.78 -18.26 -24.95
C GLN A 398 -13.09 -17.82 -24.29
N MET A 399 -13.05 -17.40 -23.02
CA MET A 399 -14.21 -16.86 -22.31
C MET A 399 -14.74 -15.59 -22.99
N THR A 400 -13.85 -14.74 -23.50
CA THR A 400 -14.22 -13.53 -24.25
C THR A 400 -14.98 -13.89 -25.53
N LEU A 401 -14.49 -14.83 -26.35
CA LEU A 401 -15.20 -15.25 -27.56
C LEU A 401 -16.55 -15.88 -27.23
N GLU A 402 -16.64 -16.68 -26.16
CA GLU A 402 -17.90 -17.28 -25.71
C GLU A 402 -18.94 -16.22 -25.33
N MET A 403 -18.56 -15.19 -24.58
CA MET A 403 -19.48 -14.10 -24.21
C MET A 403 -19.94 -13.28 -25.41
N ILE A 404 -19.05 -13.00 -26.36
CA ILE A 404 -19.42 -12.29 -27.60
C ILE A 404 -20.35 -13.16 -28.45
N HIS A 405 -20.08 -14.47 -28.55
CA HIS A 405 -20.97 -15.40 -29.23
C HIS A 405 -22.37 -15.43 -28.57
N ALA A 406 -22.44 -15.31 -27.24
CA ALA A 406 -23.69 -15.21 -26.49
C ALA A 406 -24.41 -13.84 -26.61
N GLY A 407 -23.86 -12.90 -27.40
CA GLY A 407 -24.49 -11.61 -27.70
C GLY A 407 -23.95 -10.42 -26.91
N MET A 408 -22.90 -10.59 -26.11
CA MET A 408 -22.27 -9.49 -25.39
C MET A 408 -21.28 -8.73 -26.28
N ASN A 409 -21.54 -7.46 -26.57
CA ASN A 409 -20.77 -6.69 -27.55
C ASN A 409 -20.04 -5.46 -26.96
N SER A 410 -20.26 -5.08 -25.72
CA SER A 410 -19.56 -3.94 -25.10
C SER A 410 -18.27 -4.40 -24.38
N PRO A 411 -17.13 -3.71 -24.56
CA PRO A 411 -15.90 -3.97 -23.81
C PRO A 411 -16.08 -3.91 -22.29
N TYR A 412 -16.91 -3.00 -21.78
CA TYR A 412 -17.14 -2.86 -20.34
C TYR A 412 -17.91 -4.05 -19.78
N GLU A 413 -19.00 -4.47 -20.44
CA GLU A 413 -19.75 -5.65 -20.01
C GLU A 413 -18.90 -6.92 -20.12
N LEU A 414 -18.08 -7.04 -21.17
CA LEU A 414 -17.13 -8.14 -21.31
C LEU A 414 -16.14 -8.16 -20.14
N PHE A 415 -15.47 -7.04 -19.84
CA PHE A 415 -14.52 -6.96 -18.71
C PHE A 415 -15.19 -7.38 -17.40
N LYS A 416 -16.38 -6.86 -17.12
CA LYS A 416 -17.14 -7.14 -15.90
C LYS A 416 -17.53 -8.63 -15.78
N ASN A 417 -18.02 -9.23 -16.86
CA ASN A 417 -18.53 -10.61 -16.84
C ASN A 417 -17.40 -11.63 -16.94
N VAL A 418 -16.41 -11.41 -17.82
CA VAL A 418 -15.19 -12.24 -17.89
C VAL A 418 -14.46 -12.17 -16.55
N GLY A 419 -14.27 -10.98 -15.99
CA GLY A 419 -13.64 -10.81 -14.67
C GLY A 419 -14.44 -11.42 -13.52
N ALA A 420 -15.77 -11.55 -13.62
CA ALA A 420 -16.56 -12.30 -12.63
C ALA A 420 -16.36 -13.82 -12.75
N LYS A 421 -16.33 -14.34 -13.99
CA LYS A 421 -16.12 -15.78 -14.25
C LYS A 421 -14.69 -16.23 -13.95
N LEU A 422 -13.71 -15.38 -14.24
CA LEU A 422 -12.28 -15.62 -14.07
C LEU A 422 -11.71 -14.75 -12.93
N HIS A 423 -12.49 -14.52 -11.87
CA HIS A 423 -12.08 -13.67 -10.73
C HIS A 423 -10.77 -14.12 -10.09
N ILE A 424 -10.48 -15.43 -10.13
CA ILE A 424 -9.22 -16.01 -9.66
C ILE A 424 -7.97 -15.44 -10.36
N LEU A 425 -8.10 -14.77 -11.51
CA LEU A 425 -6.97 -14.12 -12.18
C LEU A 425 -6.59 -12.76 -11.59
N GLY A 426 -7.49 -12.10 -10.85
CA GLY A 426 -7.24 -10.73 -10.34
C GLY A 426 -6.98 -9.72 -11.45
N MET A 427 -7.50 -9.97 -12.66
CA MET A 427 -7.12 -9.24 -13.87
C MET A 427 -7.66 -7.79 -13.86
N GLY A 428 -6.76 -6.84 -14.03
CA GLY A 428 -7.08 -5.42 -14.22
C GLY A 428 -7.61 -5.11 -15.61
N ASP A 429 -8.19 -3.92 -15.76
CA ASP A 429 -8.78 -3.44 -17.01
C ASP A 429 -7.71 -3.27 -18.11
N LEU A 430 -6.57 -2.66 -17.81
CA LEU A 430 -5.45 -2.49 -18.75
C LEU A 430 -4.94 -3.83 -19.31
N GLN A 431 -4.89 -4.88 -18.48
CA GLN A 431 -4.53 -6.24 -18.93
C GLN A 431 -5.57 -6.77 -19.91
N TYR A 432 -6.85 -6.58 -19.61
CA TYR A 432 -7.93 -7.02 -20.47
C TYR A 432 -8.01 -6.24 -21.80
N TRP A 433 -7.79 -4.92 -21.76
CA TRP A 433 -7.72 -4.08 -22.96
C TRP A 433 -6.59 -4.50 -23.88
N HIS A 434 -5.44 -4.89 -23.31
CA HIS A 434 -4.34 -5.47 -24.08
C HIS A 434 -4.76 -6.76 -24.80
N ILE A 435 -5.45 -7.67 -24.11
CA ILE A 435 -5.94 -8.92 -24.69
C ILE A 435 -6.92 -8.63 -25.85
N LEU A 436 -7.90 -7.74 -25.64
CA LEU A 436 -8.83 -7.37 -26.72
C LEU A 436 -8.11 -6.73 -27.91
N ARG A 437 -7.10 -5.88 -27.66
CA ARG A 437 -6.25 -5.28 -28.70
C ARG A 437 -5.55 -6.38 -29.52
N GLN A 438 -4.97 -7.37 -28.86
CA GLN A 438 -4.31 -8.51 -29.51
C GLN A 438 -5.29 -9.33 -30.37
N MET A 439 -6.51 -9.53 -29.87
CA MET A 439 -7.56 -10.24 -30.59
C MET A 439 -8.15 -9.44 -31.76
N ALA A 440 -8.08 -8.11 -31.74
CA ALA A 440 -8.53 -7.25 -32.84
C ALA A 440 -7.43 -6.94 -33.87
N GLN A 441 -6.18 -7.36 -33.61
CA GLN A 441 -5.03 -7.01 -34.44
C GLN A 441 -5.03 -7.74 -35.79
N ARG A 442 -4.74 -6.99 -36.87
CA ARG A 442 -4.55 -7.53 -38.22
C ARG A 442 -3.17 -8.19 -38.39
N PRO A 443 -3.01 -9.14 -39.32
CA PRO A 443 -3.96 -9.56 -40.37
C PRO A 443 -4.94 -10.68 -39.96
N TYR A 444 -4.81 -11.25 -38.77
CA TYR A 444 -5.64 -12.38 -38.29
C TYR A 444 -6.50 -12.01 -37.07
N PRO A 445 -7.41 -11.01 -37.19
CA PRO A 445 -8.23 -10.56 -36.07
C PRO A 445 -9.33 -11.58 -35.77
N LEU A 446 -9.52 -11.91 -34.50
CA LEU A 446 -10.70 -12.62 -33.98
C LEU A 446 -11.87 -11.66 -33.75
N LEU A 447 -11.56 -10.41 -33.42
CA LEU A 447 -12.53 -9.36 -33.08
C LEU A 447 -12.51 -8.22 -34.10
N GLN A 448 -13.68 -7.65 -34.34
CA GLN A 448 -13.86 -6.40 -35.07
C GLN A 448 -14.51 -5.36 -34.16
N THR A 449 -13.94 -4.16 -34.16
CA THR A 449 -14.45 -2.98 -33.44
C THR A 449 -15.33 -2.12 -34.35
N TYR A 450 -16.38 -1.54 -33.78
CA TYR A 450 -17.24 -0.53 -34.42
C TYR A 450 -17.31 0.73 -33.55
N GLY A 451 -17.21 1.90 -34.17
CA GLY A 451 -17.32 3.21 -33.51
C GLY A 451 -16.01 3.77 -32.95
N TYR A 452 -15.07 2.91 -32.52
CA TYR A 452 -13.75 3.32 -32.02
C TYR A 452 -12.72 2.20 -32.25
N ASN A 453 -11.49 2.54 -32.65
CA ASN A 453 -10.49 1.53 -33.05
C ASN A 453 -9.25 1.46 -32.15
N ASP A 454 -9.09 2.43 -31.24
CA ASP A 454 -7.95 2.46 -30.33
C ASP A 454 -8.32 1.84 -28.98
N PHE A 455 -7.38 1.11 -28.37
CA PHE A 455 -7.57 0.49 -27.06
C PHE A 455 -6.80 1.30 -26.03
N PRO A 456 -7.42 1.71 -24.90
CA PRO A 456 -6.79 2.62 -23.94
C PRO A 456 -5.59 1.98 -23.24
N GLY A 457 -4.51 2.75 -23.08
CA GLY A 457 -3.42 2.49 -22.14
C GLY A 457 -3.57 3.28 -20.83
N TYR A 458 -2.53 3.24 -20.00
CA TYR A 458 -2.52 3.79 -18.63
C TYR A 458 -3.02 5.24 -18.49
N ASN A 459 -2.70 6.12 -19.44
CA ASN A 459 -3.09 7.54 -19.39
C ASN A 459 -4.23 7.90 -20.35
N ASP A 460 -4.75 6.94 -21.10
CA ASP A 460 -5.75 7.21 -22.12
C ASP A 460 -7.15 7.27 -21.52
N PRO A 461 -8.03 8.16 -22.02
CA PRO A 461 -9.41 8.15 -21.59
C PRO A 461 -10.07 6.83 -22.01
N VAL A 462 -10.75 6.19 -21.05
CA VAL A 462 -11.48 4.93 -21.29
C VAL A 462 -12.74 5.16 -22.14
N MET A 463 -13.29 6.37 -22.12
CA MET A 463 -14.31 6.82 -23.06
C MET A 463 -13.64 7.41 -24.31
N PRO A 464 -14.12 7.08 -25.53
CA PRO A 464 -15.35 6.37 -25.86
C PRO A 464 -15.19 4.84 -26.03
N PHE A 465 -14.02 4.27 -25.71
CA PHE A 465 -13.73 2.87 -25.97
C PHE A 465 -14.75 1.91 -25.34
N ILE A 466 -15.17 2.14 -24.09
CA ILE A 466 -16.15 1.25 -23.42
C ILE A 466 -17.56 1.26 -24.06
N ASP A 467 -17.87 2.27 -24.86
CA ASP A 467 -19.13 2.40 -25.59
C ASP A 467 -19.03 1.83 -27.02
N CYS A 468 -17.86 1.32 -27.43
CA CYS A 468 -17.70 0.69 -28.73
C CYS A 468 -18.38 -0.69 -28.78
N GLU A 469 -18.68 -1.17 -29.98
CA GLU A 469 -19.20 -2.52 -30.18
C GLU A 469 -18.10 -3.44 -30.71
N LEU A 470 -18.02 -4.63 -30.14
CA LEU A 470 -17.16 -5.73 -30.55
C LEU A 470 -18.01 -6.85 -31.15
N ALA A 471 -17.54 -7.39 -32.27
CA ALA A 471 -18.13 -8.58 -32.89
C ALA A 471 -17.06 -9.58 -33.30
N LEU A 472 -17.45 -10.85 -33.39
CA LEU A 472 -16.60 -11.90 -33.94
C LEU A 472 -16.42 -11.70 -35.45
N THR A 473 -15.18 -11.78 -35.91
CA THR A 473 -14.87 -11.96 -37.34
C THR A 473 -15.21 -13.38 -37.79
N GLU A 474 -15.14 -13.67 -39.10
CA GLU A 474 -15.26 -15.05 -39.58
C GLU A 474 -14.19 -15.97 -39.00
N LEU A 475 -12.95 -15.47 -38.87
CA LEU A 475 -11.89 -16.21 -38.18
C LEU A 475 -12.21 -16.40 -36.69
N GLY A 476 -12.72 -15.37 -36.02
CA GLY A 476 -13.16 -15.46 -34.62
C GLY A 476 -14.19 -16.55 -34.38
N LYS A 477 -15.20 -16.65 -35.26
CA LYS A 477 -16.22 -17.72 -35.22
C LYS A 477 -15.60 -19.09 -35.48
N SER A 478 -14.68 -19.20 -36.45
CA SER A 478 -14.00 -20.44 -36.81
C SER A 478 -13.13 -20.98 -35.67
N VAL A 479 -12.34 -20.10 -35.02
CA VAL A 479 -11.51 -20.42 -33.86
C VAL A 479 -12.35 -20.77 -32.63
N TRP A 480 -13.44 -20.02 -32.37
CA TRP A 480 -14.36 -20.35 -31.28
C TRP A 480 -14.96 -21.75 -31.43
N ALA A 481 -15.34 -22.14 -32.65
CA ALA A 481 -15.85 -23.48 -32.97
C ALA A 481 -14.76 -24.58 -32.97
N GLY A 482 -13.48 -24.22 -32.79
CA GLY A 482 -12.34 -25.16 -32.82
C GLY A 482 -11.99 -25.67 -34.21
N ASN A 483 -12.44 -25.00 -35.28
CA ASN A 483 -12.09 -25.36 -36.65
C ASN A 483 -10.71 -24.83 -37.05
N GLU A 484 -10.22 -23.79 -36.37
CA GLU A 484 -8.93 -23.16 -36.61
C GLU A 484 -8.18 -22.90 -35.31
N ASP A 485 -6.85 -22.93 -35.40
CA ASP A 485 -5.94 -22.65 -34.32
C ASP A 485 -5.35 -21.25 -34.51
N TRP A 486 -5.65 -20.33 -33.59
CA TRP A 486 -5.25 -18.93 -33.76
C TRP A 486 -3.74 -18.73 -33.72
N VAL A 487 -3.04 -19.49 -32.88
CA VAL A 487 -1.57 -19.39 -32.79
C VAL A 487 -0.90 -19.90 -34.05
N GLN A 488 -1.44 -20.95 -34.67
CA GLN A 488 -0.91 -21.42 -35.97
C GLN A 488 -1.07 -20.39 -37.08
N LYS A 489 -2.13 -19.56 -37.03
CA LYS A 489 -2.39 -18.50 -38.02
C LYS A 489 -1.58 -17.23 -37.76
N LYS A 490 -1.71 -16.67 -36.56
CA LYS A 490 -1.15 -15.37 -36.18
C LYS A 490 0.31 -15.47 -35.77
N GLY A 491 0.73 -16.61 -35.22
CA GLY A 491 1.91 -16.68 -34.37
C GLY A 491 1.63 -16.12 -32.97
N ILE A 492 2.54 -16.39 -32.05
CA ILE A 492 2.58 -15.84 -30.70
C ILE A 492 3.95 -15.19 -30.45
N ASP A 493 3.98 -14.14 -29.64
CA ASP A 493 5.18 -13.51 -29.10
C ASP A 493 4.82 -12.92 -27.73
N GLU A 494 4.54 -13.79 -26.76
CA GLU A 494 3.90 -13.42 -25.50
C GLU A 494 4.56 -14.08 -24.29
N TRP A 495 4.50 -13.40 -23.16
CA TRP A 495 5.10 -13.85 -21.89
C TRP A 495 4.06 -14.34 -20.90
N TYR A 496 4.31 -15.53 -20.35
CA TYR A 496 3.53 -16.14 -19.28
C TYR A 496 4.47 -16.41 -18.10
N GLY A 497 4.50 -15.49 -17.14
CA GLY A 497 5.49 -15.53 -16.06
C GLY A 497 6.92 -15.44 -16.64
N GLY A 498 7.74 -16.46 -16.36
CA GLY A 498 9.08 -16.60 -16.94
C GLY A 498 9.15 -17.24 -18.33
N VAL A 499 8.03 -17.70 -18.89
CA VAL A 499 7.99 -18.41 -20.17
C VAL A 499 7.71 -17.45 -21.32
N HIS A 500 8.59 -17.41 -22.31
CA HIS A 500 8.37 -16.68 -23.56
C HIS A 500 7.96 -17.65 -24.66
N LEU A 501 6.74 -17.51 -25.17
CA LEU A 501 6.26 -18.29 -26.31
C LEU A 501 6.41 -17.48 -27.59
N GLN A 502 7.07 -18.08 -28.59
CA GLN A 502 7.33 -17.45 -29.89
C GLN A 502 7.00 -18.39 -31.06
N GLY A 503 6.56 -17.81 -32.17
CA GLY A 503 6.33 -18.51 -33.44
C GLY A 503 4.91 -19.06 -33.61
N SER A 504 4.68 -19.88 -34.63
CA SER A 504 3.35 -20.42 -34.97
C SER A 504 3.07 -21.83 -34.41
N THR A 505 4.09 -22.48 -33.86
CA THR A 505 3.99 -23.80 -33.24
C THR A 505 4.70 -23.77 -31.89
N PRO A 506 4.17 -23.05 -30.89
CA PRO A 506 4.81 -22.96 -29.59
C PRO A 506 4.92 -24.35 -28.97
N ARG A 507 6.03 -24.58 -28.30
CA ARG A 507 6.32 -25.87 -27.65
C ARG A 507 5.29 -26.23 -26.59
N TRP A 508 4.78 -25.24 -25.87
CA TRP A 508 3.96 -25.43 -24.68
C TRP A 508 2.53 -25.01 -24.93
N ARG A 509 1.57 -25.90 -24.69
CA ARG A 509 0.14 -25.64 -24.86
C ARG A 509 -0.68 -26.21 -23.71
N TRP A 510 -1.75 -25.53 -23.35
CA TRP A 510 -2.64 -25.97 -22.27
C TRP A 510 -3.68 -26.97 -22.78
N ASN A 511 -3.82 -28.09 -22.09
CA ASN A 511 -4.88 -29.05 -22.34
C ASN A 511 -5.97 -28.93 -21.25
N PHE A 512 -7.11 -28.36 -21.60
CA PHE A 512 -8.22 -28.17 -20.66
C PHE A 512 -8.80 -29.47 -20.10
N SER A 513 -8.74 -30.57 -20.85
CA SER A 513 -9.29 -31.87 -20.43
C SER A 513 -8.42 -32.54 -19.37
N SER A 514 -7.10 -32.50 -19.53
CA SER A 514 -6.16 -33.07 -18.54
C SER A 514 -5.69 -32.07 -17.50
N GLN A 515 -5.96 -30.77 -17.69
CA GLN A 515 -5.43 -29.66 -16.88
C GLN A 515 -3.91 -29.68 -16.78
N THR A 516 -3.25 -29.84 -17.93
CA THR A 516 -1.78 -29.89 -18.02
C THR A 516 -1.26 -29.11 -19.22
N ILE A 517 -0.06 -28.55 -19.09
CA ILE A 517 0.78 -28.11 -20.20
C ILE A 517 1.37 -29.34 -20.91
N GLN A 518 1.39 -29.30 -22.24
CA GLN A 518 1.94 -30.30 -23.16
C GLN A 518 2.94 -29.69 -24.11
#